data_AF-Q8E6S9-F1
#
_entry.id   AF-Q8E6S9-F1
#
_cell.length_a   1.000
_cell.length_b   1.000
_cell.length_c   1.000
_cell.angle_alpha   90.00
_cell.angle_beta   90.00
_cell.angle_gamma   90.00
#
_symmetry.space_group_name_H-M   'P 1'
#
loop_
_entity.id
_entity.type
_entity.pdbx_description
1 polymer ?
#
loop_
_entity_poly.entity_id
_entity_poly.type
_entity_poly.pdbx_seq_one_letter_code
_entity_poly.pdbx_strand_id
1 'polypeptide(L)'
;MATYRQRGKKKLWDYRVYGKDGKLIASGSGFRTKKEASYEALKIEQKKYYSDVINSNATLFEMWQIWYDLVVEPSELDILTKQKYQARGKIIEKYLSDIPANRIKHSKYQEFIKFYGKNVTLNLMTCLNSDIRKVIIFLEGTGF
;
A
#
# COMPACT_ATOMS: atom_id res chain seq x y z
N MET A 1 7.68 -10.10 13.27
CA MET A 1 6.89 -11.10 14.01
C MET A 1 6.36 -10.44 15.27
N ALA A 2 5.04 -10.39 15.39
CA ALA A 2 4.36 -9.80 16.52
C ALA A 2 4.12 -10.82 17.66
N THR A 3 4.29 -10.37 18.90
CA THR A 3 3.93 -11.13 20.11
C THR A 3 2.89 -10.36 20.91
N TYR A 4 1.98 -11.09 21.53
CA TYR A 4 0.86 -10.55 22.29
C TYR A 4 0.87 -11.11 23.69
N ARG A 5 0.66 -10.27 24.69
CA ARG A 5 0.51 -10.73 26.08
C ARG A 5 -0.53 -9.89 26.81
N GLN A 6 -0.95 -10.42 27.95
CA GLN A 6 -1.91 -9.77 28.85
C GLN A 6 -1.17 -9.32 30.10
N ARG A 7 -1.42 -8.08 30.55
CA ARG A 7 -0.68 -7.47 31.67
C ARG A 7 -1.61 -6.73 32.65
N GLY A 8 -1.29 -6.86 33.94
CA GLY A 8 -1.88 -6.09 35.05
C GLY A 8 -3.22 -6.61 35.58
N LYS A 9 -3.69 -6.03 36.69
CA LYS A 9 -4.96 -6.40 37.36
C LYS A 9 -6.19 -6.22 36.45
N LYS A 10 -6.11 -5.29 35.48
CA LYS A 10 -7.18 -4.97 34.51
C LYS A 10 -7.19 -5.88 33.27
N LYS A 11 -6.30 -6.88 33.18
CA LYS A 11 -6.21 -7.85 32.06
C LYS A 11 -6.15 -7.21 30.65
N LEU A 12 -5.44 -6.08 30.53
CA LEU A 12 -5.28 -5.39 29.24
C LEU A 12 -4.25 -6.10 28.37
N TRP A 13 -4.42 -5.97 27.06
CA TRP A 13 -3.54 -6.56 26.05
C TRP A 13 -2.45 -5.56 25.63
N ASP A 14 -1.28 -6.10 25.36
CA ASP A 14 -0.17 -5.38 24.74
C ASP A 14 0.46 -6.22 23.61
N TYR A 15 1.00 -5.52 22.61
CA TYR A 15 1.69 -6.12 21.49
C TYR A 15 3.14 -5.62 21.40
N ARG A 16 4.01 -6.46 20.84
CA ARG A 16 5.39 -6.13 20.51
C ARG A 16 5.72 -6.67 19.13
N VAL A 17 6.19 -5.80 18.24
CA VAL A 17 6.61 -6.14 16.88
C VAL A 17 8.13 -6.15 16.82
N TYR A 18 8.70 -7.29 16.45
CA TYR A 18 10.15 -7.45 16.26
C TYR A 18 10.52 -7.44 14.78
N GLY A 19 11.67 -6.83 14.48
CA GLY A 19 12.31 -6.86 13.17
C GLY A 19 12.97 -8.19 12.83
N LYS A 20 13.45 -8.30 11.59
CA LYS A 20 14.24 -9.47 11.13
C LYS A 20 15.52 -9.63 11.96
N ASP A 21 16.06 -8.53 12.48
CA ASP A 21 17.27 -8.50 13.32
C ASP A 21 17.00 -8.84 14.81
N GLY A 22 15.77 -9.27 15.15
CA GLY A 22 15.36 -9.54 16.53
C GLY A 22 15.17 -8.30 17.41
N LYS A 23 15.46 -7.10 16.91
CA LYS A 23 15.26 -5.84 17.63
C LYS A 23 13.78 -5.48 17.73
N LEU A 24 13.38 -4.93 18.88
CA LEU A 24 12.03 -4.39 19.09
C LEU A 24 11.87 -3.13 18.24
N ILE A 25 10.89 -3.13 17.34
CA ILE A 25 10.62 -2.01 16.43
C ILE A 25 9.47 -1.15 16.97
N ALA A 26 8.42 -1.81 17.45
CA ALA A 26 7.25 -1.12 17.95
C ALA A 26 6.59 -1.90 19.09
N SER A 27 5.96 -1.18 20.00
CA SER A 27 5.15 -1.76 21.07
C SER A 27 3.99 -0.85 21.39
N GLY A 28 2.81 -1.43 21.57
CA GLY A 28 1.61 -0.73 22.03
C GLY A 28 0.97 -1.49 23.20
N SER A 29 0.31 -0.76 24.10
CA SER A 29 -0.34 -1.35 25.28
C SER A 29 -1.63 -0.59 25.63
N GLY A 30 -2.54 -1.26 26.34
CA GLY A 30 -3.78 -0.63 26.82
C GLY A 30 -5.04 -1.10 26.08
N PHE A 31 -4.91 -2.11 25.22
CA PHE A 31 -6.04 -2.65 24.47
C PHE A 31 -6.95 -3.48 25.37
N ARG A 32 -8.26 -3.39 25.14
CA ARG A 32 -9.23 -4.16 25.91
C ARG A 32 -9.27 -5.60 25.43
N THR A 33 -9.02 -5.82 24.14
CA THR A 33 -9.04 -7.15 23.53
C THR A 33 -7.74 -7.48 22.79
N LYS A 34 -7.46 -8.78 22.67
CA LYS A 34 -6.36 -9.29 21.83
C LYS A 34 -6.53 -8.83 20.38
N LYS A 35 -7.77 -8.79 19.90
CA LYS A 35 -8.13 -8.47 18.52
C LYS A 35 -7.73 -7.03 18.15
N GLU A 36 -8.02 -6.07 19.02
CA GLU A 36 -7.59 -4.67 18.87
C GLU A 36 -6.07 -4.57 18.81
N ALA A 37 -5.37 -5.20 19.76
CA ALA A 37 -3.92 -5.20 19.80
C ALA A 37 -3.30 -5.83 18.53
N SER A 38 -3.89 -6.92 18.02
CA SER A 38 -3.45 -7.54 16.77
C SER A 38 -3.72 -6.71 15.53
N TYR A 39 -4.83 -5.97 15.49
CA TYR A 39 -5.13 -5.10 14.36
C TYR A 39 -4.16 -3.93 14.28
N GLU A 40 -3.79 -3.33 15.41
CA GLU A 40 -2.79 -2.27 15.44
C GLU A 40 -1.38 -2.79 15.12
N ALA A 41 -0.99 -3.95 15.68
CA ALA A 41 0.28 -4.58 15.34
C ALA A 41 0.38 -4.90 13.83
N LEU A 42 -0.72 -5.38 13.23
CA LEU A 42 -0.78 -5.70 11.81
C LEU A 42 -0.64 -4.44 10.94
N LYS A 43 -1.25 -3.31 11.33
CA LYS A 43 -1.04 -2.01 10.66
C LYS A 43 0.44 -1.58 10.67
N ILE A 44 1.13 -1.80 11.78
CA ILE A 44 2.55 -1.46 11.90
C ILE A 44 3.41 -2.39 11.05
N GLU A 45 3.13 -3.69 11.04
CA GLU A 45 3.82 -4.65 10.17
C GLU A 45 3.60 -4.34 8.68
N GLN A 46 2.37 -3.99 8.28
CA GLN A 46 2.05 -3.54 6.92
C GLN A 46 2.82 -2.27 6.55
N LYS A 47 2.79 -1.23 7.39
CA LYS A 47 3.54 0.02 7.16
C LYS A 47 5.03 -0.24 6.97
N LYS A 48 5.60 -1.14 7.77
CA LYS A 48 7.01 -1.53 7.62
C LYS A 48 7.25 -2.27 6.32
N TYR A 49 6.42 -3.26 6.00
CA TYR A 49 6.51 -3.99 4.73
C TYR A 49 6.51 -3.03 3.54
N TYR A 50 5.58 -2.06 3.53
CA TYR A 50 5.49 -1.06 2.47
C TYR A 50 6.75 -0.18 2.40
N SER A 51 7.31 0.24 3.54
CA SER A 51 8.58 0.98 3.58
C SER A 51 9.76 0.18 3.03
N ASP A 52 9.85 -1.11 3.36
CA ASP A 52 10.88 -2.00 2.84
C ASP A 52 10.71 -2.23 1.32
N VAL A 53 9.46 -2.36 0.85
CA VAL A 53 9.14 -2.52 -0.59
C VAL A 53 9.57 -1.28 -1.39
N ILE A 54 9.23 -0.07 -0.92
CA ILE A 54 9.60 1.19 -1.60
C ILE A 54 11.12 1.35 -1.74
N ASN A 55 11.90 0.87 -0.75
CA ASN A 55 13.36 0.89 -0.78
C ASN A 55 13.97 -0.20 -1.67
N SER A 56 13.19 -1.22 -2.02
CA SER A 56 13.57 -2.25 -2.98
C SER A 56 13.11 -1.88 -4.39
N ASN A 57 13.50 -2.62 -5.42
CA ASN A 57 13.11 -2.39 -6.82
C ASN A 57 11.60 -2.67 -7.07
N ALA A 58 10.71 -2.03 -6.31
CA ALA A 58 9.28 -2.21 -6.36
C ALA A 58 8.72 -1.85 -7.74
N THR A 59 7.74 -2.62 -8.15
CA THR A 59 6.97 -2.43 -9.39
C THR A 59 5.93 -1.32 -9.20
N LEU A 60 5.43 -0.76 -10.31
CA LEU A 60 4.37 0.24 -10.23
C LEU A 60 3.08 -0.33 -9.61
N PHE A 61 2.83 -1.62 -9.79
CA PHE A 61 1.68 -2.29 -9.19
C PHE A 61 1.80 -2.41 -7.67
N GLU A 62 2.98 -2.77 -7.15
CA GLU A 62 3.22 -2.80 -5.70
C GLU A 62 3.05 -1.41 -5.10
N MET A 63 3.61 -0.38 -5.73
CA MET A 63 3.41 1.02 -5.35
C MET A 63 1.92 1.40 -5.34
N TRP A 64 1.15 0.96 -6.34
CA TRP A 64 -0.29 1.19 -6.41
C TRP A 64 -1.04 0.51 -5.26
N GLN A 65 -0.72 -0.74 -4.94
CA GLN A 65 -1.34 -1.48 -3.83
C GLN A 65 -1.07 -0.80 -2.49
N ILE A 66 0.18 -0.38 -2.25
CA ILE A 66 0.55 0.37 -1.05
C ILE A 66 -0.32 1.62 -0.90
N TRP A 67 -0.43 2.41 -1.96
CA TRP A 67 -1.26 3.61 -1.94
C TRP A 67 -2.75 3.28 -1.76
N TYR A 68 -3.24 2.23 -2.40
CA TYR A 68 -4.63 1.79 -2.26
C TYR A 68 -4.94 1.42 -0.80
N ASP A 69 -4.15 0.57 -0.18
CA ASP A 69 -4.36 0.09 1.20
C ASP A 69 -4.23 1.23 2.23
N LEU A 70 -3.32 2.18 1.99
CA LEU A 70 -3.06 3.27 2.93
C LEU A 70 -3.98 4.48 2.78
N VAL A 71 -4.46 4.75 1.56
CA VAL A 71 -5.20 5.99 1.24
C VAL A 71 -6.63 5.69 0.80
N VAL A 72 -6.80 4.78 -0.16
CA VAL A 72 -8.12 4.55 -0.79
C VAL A 72 -9.01 3.68 0.07
N GLU A 73 -8.51 2.55 0.56
CA GLU A 73 -9.26 1.61 1.38
C GLU A 73 -9.84 2.26 2.65
N PRO A 74 -9.06 3.02 3.46
CA PRO A 74 -9.58 3.65 4.67
C PRO A 74 -10.39 4.94 4.40
N SER A 75 -10.45 5.44 3.17
CA SER A 75 -11.21 6.66 2.85
C SER A 75 -12.73 6.44 2.90
N GLU A 76 -13.48 7.53 3.05
CA GLU A 76 -14.95 7.58 3.00
C GLU A 76 -15.51 7.45 1.56
N LEU A 77 -14.70 6.99 0.60
CA LEU A 77 -15.16 6.78 -0.77
C LEU A 77 -16.18 5.65 -0.85
N ASP A 78 -17.13 5.80 -1.77
CA ASP A 78 -18.12 4.77 -2.07
C ASP A 78 -17.46 3.46 -2.53
N ILE A 79 -18.12 2.34 -2.23
CA ILE A 79 -17.65 0.99 -2.55
C ILE A 79 -17.39 0.81 -4.04
N LEU A 80 -18.27 1.33 -4.91
CA LEU A 80 -18.09 1.24 -6.36
C LEU A 80 -16.85 2.04 -6.81
N THR A 81 -16.56 3.15 -6.13
CA THR A 81 -15.38 3.95 -6.41
C THR A 81 -14.10 3.21 -6.01
N LYS A 82 -14.09 2.56 -4.84
CA LYS A 82 -12.99 1.68 -4.42
C LYS A 82 -12.77 0.52 -5.40
N GLN A 83 -13.85 -0.12 -5.87
CA GLN A 83 -13.77 -1.17 -6.89
C GLN A 83 -13.18 -0.68 -8.22
N LYS A 84 -13.46 0.56 -8.64
CA LYS A 84 -12.83 1.14 -9.84
C LYS A 84 -11.31 1.28 -9.67
N TYR A 85 -10.82 1.67 -8.49
CA TYR A 85 -9.38 1.71 -8.21
C TYR A 85 -8.75 0.32 -8.24
N GLN A 86 -9.43 -0.70 -7.71
CA GLN A 86 -8.96 -2.09 -7.82
C GLN A 86 -8.88 -2.56 -9.27
N ALA A 87 -9.90 -2.26 -10.09
CA ALA A 87 -9.90 -2.60 -11.51
C ALA A 87 -8.75 -1.93 -12.27
N ARG A 88 -8.45 -0.66 -11.97
CA ARG A 88 -7.29 0.07 -12.50
C ARG A 88 -5.97 -0.58 -12.07
N GLY A 89 -5.86 -0.99 -10.81
CA GLY A 89 -4.70 -1.74 -10.30
C GLY A 89 -4.42 -3.01 -11.11
N LYS A 90 -5.45 -3.81 -11.43
CA LYS A 90 -5.31 -5.03 -12.25
C LYS A 90 -4.80 -4.75 -13.67
N ILE A 91 -5.14 -3.58 -14.24
CA ILE A 91 -4.60 -3.17 -15.54
C ILE A 91 -3.10 -2.88 -15.39
N ILE A 92 -2.69 -2.15 -14.36
CA ILE A 92 -1.27 -1.86 -14.09
C ILE A 92 -0.50 -3.16 -13.89
N GLU A 93 -1.05 -4.09 -13.10
CA GLU A 93 -0.49 -5.42 -12.87
C GLU A 93 -0.24 -6.15 -14.20
N LYS A 94 -1.24 -6.20 -15.07
CA LYS A 94 -1.14 -6.92 -16.34
C LYS A 94 -0.04 -6.39 -17.28
N TYR A 95 0.27 -5.10 -17.24
CA TYR A 95 1.16 -4.46 -18.23
C TYR A 95 2.51 -3.99 -17.68
N LEU A 96 2.64 -3.79 -16.37
CA LEU A 96 3.81 -3.13 -15.76
C LEU A 96 4.41 -3.90 -14.56
N SER A 97 3.92 -5.11 -14.24
CA SER A 97 4.47 -5.92 -13.13
C SER A 97 5.90 -6.39 -13.38
N ASP A 98 6.30 -6.58 -14.63
CA ASP A 98 7.62 -7.16 -14.94
C ASP A 98 8.77 -6.14 -14.79
N ILE A 99 8.45 -4.88 -14.46
CA ILE A 99 9.39 -3.78 -14.51
C ILE A 99 9.36 -3.00 -13.20
N PRO A 100 10.49 -2.90 -12.50
CA PRO A 100 10.64 -1.99 -11.38
C PRO A 100 10.25 -0.56 -11.78
N ALA A 101 9.52 0.15 -10.94
CA ALA A 101 9.02 1.49 -11.22
C ALA A 101 10.16 2.47 -11.55
N ASN A 102 11.29 2.36 -10.84
CA ASN A 102 12.50 3.15 -11.09
C ASN A 102 13.16 2.89 -12.47
N ARG A 103 12.81 1.79 -13.14
CA ARG A 103 13.31 1.41 -14.48
C ARG A 103 12.30 1.67 -15.59
N ILE A 104 11.07 2.10 -15.27
CA ILE A 104 10.07 2.44 -16.27
C ILE A 104 10.50 3.72 -16.98
N LYS A 105 10.95 3.59 -18.22
CA LYS A 105 11.23 4.75 -19.09
C LYS A 105 9.93 5.44 -19.47
N HIS A 106 9.99 6.76 -19.62
CA HIS A 106 8.86 7.57 -20.09
C HIS A 106 8.24 7.04 -21.40
N SER A 107 9.06 6.61 -22.37
CA SER A 107 8.57 6.05 -23.64
C SER A 107 7.67 4.82 -23.43
N LYS A 108 8.09 3.88 -22.58
CA LYS A 108 7.33 2.66 -22.29
C LYS A 108 6.04 2.97 -21.54
N TYR A 109 6.07 3.93 -20.62
CA TYR A 109 4.86 4.42 -19.97
C TYR A 109 3.88 5.05 -20.97
N GLN A 110 4.38 5.85 -21.93
CA GLN A 110 3.54 6.42 -22.98
C GLN A 110 2.94 5.36 -23.89
N GLU A 111 3.68 4.29 -24.21
CA GLU A 111 3.14 3.14 -24.94
C GLU A 111 2.00 2.45 -24.19
N PHE A 112 2.17 2.25 -22.87
CA PHE A 112 1.11 1.74 -22.00
C PHE A 112 -0.14 2.61 -22.02
N ILE A 113 0.00 3.94 -21.87
CA ILE A 113 -1.14 4.87 -21.90
C ILE A 113 -1.84 4.85 -23.27
N LYS A 114 -1.09 4.83 -24.36
CA LYS A 114 -1.65 4.72 -25.72
C LYS A 114 -2.39 3.39 -25.92
N PHE A 115 -1.80 2.29 -25.46
CA PHE A 115 -2.43 0.96 -25.53
C PHE A 115 -3.74 0.94 -24.72
N TYR A 116 -3.72 1.47 -23.50
CA TYR A 116 -4.91 1.54 -22.66
C TYR A 116 -6.00 2.42 -23.30
N GLY A 117 -5.62 3.61 -23.79
CA GLY A 117 -6.53 4.56 -24.43
C GLY A 117 -7.22 4.06 -25.69
N LYS A 118 -6.71 3.02 -26.37
CA LYS A 118 -7.41 2.38 -27.50
C LYS A 118 -8.65 1.60 -27.07
N ASN A 119 -8.70 1.14 -25.82
CA ASN A 119 -9.72 0.22 -25.32
C ASN A 119 -10.71 0.89 -24.36
N VAL A 120 -10.51 2.17 -24.02
CA VAL A 120 -11.31 2.89 -23.02
C VAL A 120 -11.60 4.31 -23.48
N THR A 121 -12.55 4.98 -22.80
CA THR A 121 -12.83 6.39 -23.05
C THR A 121 -11.68 7.29 -22.59
N LEU A 122 -11.55 8.45 -23.23
CA LEU A 122 -10.55 9.48 -22.87
C LEU A 122 -10.59 9.85 -21.38
N ASN A 123 -11.80 9.88 -20.80
CA ASN A 123 -11.99 10.16 -19.38
C ASN A 123 -11.32 9.09 -18.50
N LEU A 124 -11.55 7.80 -18.78
CA LEU A 124 -10.97 6.70 -18.01
C LEU A 124 -9.45 6.64 -18.12
N MET A 125 -8.91 6.87 -19.32
CA MET A 125 -7.47 7.00 -19.55
C MET A 125 -6.86 8.14 -18.74
N THR A 126 -7.51 9.32 -18.75
CA THR A 126 -7.06 10.49 -17.99
C THR A 126 -7.12 10.24 -16.48
N CYS A 127 -8.18 9.59 -15.98
CA CYS A 127 -8.27 9.19 -14.58
C CYS A 127 -7.13 8.25 -14.19
N LEU A 128 -6.87 7.19 -14.97
CA LEU A 128 -5.78 6.26 -14.67
C LEU A 128 -4.43 6.97 -14.60
N ASN A 129 -4.12 7.83 -15.59
CA ASN A 129 -2.87 8.59 -15.61
C ASN A 129 -2.77 9.54 -14.40
N SER A 130 -3.87 10.21 -14.03
CA SER A 130 -3.90 11.07 -12.85
C SER A 130 -3.66 10.28 -11.55
N ASP A 131 -4.29 9.12 -11.41
CA ASP A 131 -4.14 8.30 -10.21
C ASP A 131 -2.74 7.71 -10.09
N ILE A 132 -2.12 7.26 -11.19
CA ILE A 132 -0.73 6.80 -11.21
C ILE A 132 0.21 7.93 -10.75
N ARG A 133 -0.02 9.16 -11.19
CA ARG A 133 0.77 10.32 -10.71
C ARG A 133 0.59 10.55 -9.22
N LYS A 134 -0.63 10.41 -8.68
CA LYS A 134 -0.86 10.51 -7.22
C LYS A 134 -0.11 9.45 -6.46
N VAL A 135 -0.06 8.21 -6.96
CA VAL A 135 0.73 7.11 -6.36
C VAL A 135 2.21 7.49 -6.30
N ILE A 136 2.78 7.95 -7.42
CA ILE A 136 4.19 8.36 -7.48
C ILE A 136 4.46 9.51 -6.51
N ILE A 137 3.66 10.58 -6.55
CA ILE A 137 3.81 11.74 -5.66
C ILE A 137 3.66 11.35 -4.19
N PHE A 138 2.70 10.48 -3.86
CA PHE A 138 2.50 9.99 -2.50
C PHE A 138 3.77 9.29 -2.00
N LEU A 139 4.37 8.43 -2.83
CA LEU A 139 5.52 7.63 -2.43
C LEU A 139 6.83 8.43 -2.41
N GLU A 140 7.01 9.37 -3.34
CA GLU A 140 8.12 10.34 -3.32
C GLU A 140 8.00 11.31 -2.13
N GLY A 141 6.78 11.79 -1.85
CA GLY A 141 6.49 12.72 -0.75
C GLY A 141 6.47 12.06 0.63
N THR A 142 6.29 10.74 0.71
CA THR A 142 6.55 9.95 1.93
C THR A 142 8.03 9.66 2.15
N GLY A 143 8.93 10.33 1.41
CA GLY A 143 10.37 10.30 1.63
C GLY A 143 10.71 10.35 3.12
N PHE A 144 11.25 9.24 3.61
CA PHE A 144 12.03 9.18 4.83
C PHE A 144 13.50 9.42 4.49
#